data_AF-A0A2N8RY09-F1
#
_entry.id   AF-A0A2N8RY09-F1
#
_cell.length_a   1.000
_cell.length_b   1.000
_cell.length_c   1.000
_cell.angle_alpha   90.00
_cell.angle_beta   90.00
_cell.angle_gamma   90.00
#
_symmetry.space_group_name_H-M   'P 1'
#
loop_
_entity.id
_entity.type
_entity.pdbx_description
1 polymer ?
#
loop_
_entity_poly.entity_id
_entity_poly.type
_entity_poly.pdbx_seq_one_letter_code
_entity_poly.pdbx_strand_id
1 'polypeptide(L)'
;MPDLNLWNFALRCYAQPGVESACLELQSQGADVCVLLCAAWLEARRVACNEDRLHALREIAAPWQQDVIEPLRALRQAWRPLAQNDDALRELRETLKTLELQAERRLLARLQATSGAWVESSESNAWLNALAPSCHCRAGLETLRGAAYRIQLELDGF
;
A
#
# COMPACT_ATOMS: atom_id res chain seq x y z
N MET A 1 -18.66 10.40 -11.88
CA MET A 1 -17.75 9.24 -11.82
C MET A 1 -17.58 8.87 -10.35
N PRO A 2 -17.46 7.60 -9.95
CA PRO A 2 -17.20 7.33 -8.55
C PRO A 2 -15.82 7.93 -8.23
N ASP A 3 -15.76 8.83 -7.26
CA ASP A 3 -14.49 9.39 -6.78
C ASP A 3 -13.52 8.23 -6.52
N LEU A 4 -12.38 8.22 -7.22
CA LEU A 4 -11.40 7.16 -7.05
C LEU A 4 -10.81 7.25 -5.65
N ASN A 5 -11.35 6.45 -4.73
CA ASN A 5 -10.78 6.28 -3.40
C ASN A 5 -9.48 5.47 -3.48
N LEU A 6 -8.65 5.59 -2.44
CA LEU A 6 -7.34 4.96 -2.36
C LEU A 6 -7.42 3.43 -2.43
N TRP A 7 -8.51 2.83 -1.97
CA TRP A 7 -8.74 1.38 -2.10
C TRP A 7 -8.88 0.95 -3.57
N ASN A 8 -9.72 1.64 -4.34
CA ASN A 8 -9.92 1.35 -5.76
C ASN A 8 -8.64 1.64 -6.57
N PHE A 9 -7.91 2.69 -6.20
CA PHE A 9 -6.58 2.97 -6.75
C PHE A 9 -5.61 1.81 -6.45
N ALA A 10 -5.53 1.36 -5.19
CA ALA A 10 -4.67 0.26 -4.77
C ALA A 10 -4.96 -1.02 -5.56
N LEU A 11 -6.24 -1.37 -5.74
CA LEU A 11 -6.65 -2.54 -6.55
C LEU A 11 -6.20 -2.40 -8.01
N ARG A 12 -6.41 -1.23 -8.64
CA ARG A 12 -5.96 -0.98 -10.02
C ARG A 12 -4.46 -1.02 -10.15
N CYS A 13 -3.73 -0.47 -9.17
CA CYS A 13 -2.27 -0.46 -9.13
C CYS A 13 -1.73 -1.88 -9.00
N TYR A 14 -2.27 -2.67 -8.05
CA TYR A 14 -1.85 -4.06 -7.84
C TYR A 14 -2.11 -4.95 -9.06
N ALA A 15 -3.15 -4.66 -9.86
CA ALA A 15 -3.44 -5.35 -11.10
C ALA A 15 -2.49 -5.00 -12.26
N GLN A 16 -1.62 -3.98 -12.12
CA GLN A 16 -0.65 -3.63 -13.17
C GLN A 16 0.49 -4.67 -13.23
N PRO A 17 1.02 -4.97 -14.43
CA PRO A 17 2.14 -5.90 -14.58
C PRO A 17 3.35 -5.52 -13.71
N GLY A 18 3.84 -6.51 -12.93
CA GLY A 18 5.03 -6.37 -12.09
C GLY A 18 4.81 -5.68 -10.73
N VAL A 19 3.65 -5.06 -10.48
CA VAL A 19 3.39 -4.37 -9.21
C VAL A 19 3.32 -5.34 -8.03
N GLU A 20 2.62 -6.47 -8.18
CA GLU A 20 2.57 -7.50 -7.14
C GLU A 20 3.99 -7.95 -6.73
N SER A 21 4.84 -8.30 -7.70
CA SER A 21 6.21 -8.71 -7.44
C SER A 21 7.03 -7.61 -6.75
N ALA A 22 6.90 -6.36 -7.20
CA ALA A 22 7.56 -5.21 -6.59
C ALA A 22 7.12 -4.99 -5.14
N CYS A 23 5.81 -5.07 -4.87
CA CYS A 23 5.26 -4.94 -3.51
C CYS A 23 5.78 -6.04 -2.59
N LEU A 24 5.85 -7.30 -3.07
CA LEU A 24 6.37 -8.42 -2.30
C LEU A 24 7.87 -8.27 -1.99
N GLU A 25 8.67 -7.79 -2.95
CA GLU A 25 10.08 -7.51 -2.74
C GLU A 25 10.28 -6.41 -1.68
N LEU A 26 9.58 -5.29 -1.83
CA LEU A 26 9.62 -4.17 -0.89
C LEU A 26 9.13 -4.60 0.50
N GLN A 27 8.06 -5.40 0.57
CA GLN A 27 7.56 -5.97 1.82
C GLN A 27 8.60 -6.86 2.51
N SER A 28 9.36 -7.66 1.75
CA SER A 28 10.43 -8.49 2.32
C SER A 28 11.56 -7.66 2.94
N GLN A 29 11.69 -6.40 2.54
CA GLN A 29 12.62 -5.41 3.09
C GLN A 29 12.03 -4.60 4.25
N GLY A 30 10.83 -4.96 4.72
CA GLY A 30 10.14 -4.30 5.83
C GLY A 30 9.27 -3.11 5.41
N ALA A 31 9.00 -2.93 4.11
CA ALA A 31 8.10 -1.86 3.68
C ALA A 31 6.63 -2.17 4.02
N ASP A 32 5.90 -1.13 4.42
CA ASP A 32 4.44 -1.18 4.48
C ASP A 32 3.84 -0.90 3.10
N VAL A 33 3.30 -1.95 2.47
CA VAL A 33 2.69 -1.87 1.15
C VAL A 33 1.50 -0.89 1.11
N CYS A 34 0.71 -0.78 2.19
CA CYS A 34 -0.41 0.17 2.22
C CYS A 34 0.09 1.62 2.20
N VAL A 35 1.15 1.91 2.96
CA VAL A 35 1.80 3.22 2.97
C VAL A 35 2.44 3.52 1.62
N LEU A 36 3.11 2.55 0.99
CA LEU A 36 3.70 2.75 -0.35
C LEU A 36 2.66 2.97 -1.44
N LEU A 37 1.51 2.29 -1.39
CA LEU A 37 0.40 2.52 -2.32
C LEU A 37 -0.21 3.92 -2.11
N CYS A 38 -0.33 4.37 -0.86
CA CYS A 38 -0.72 5.75 -0.54
C CYS A 38 0.31 6.76 -1.07
N ALA A 39 1.60 6.52 -0.85
CA ALA A 39 2.70 7.35 -1.34
C ALA A 39 2.64 7.50 -2.88
N ALA A 40 2.48 6.37 -3.60
CA ALA A 40 2.36 6.37 -5.05
C ALA A 40 1.12 7.15 -5.53
N TRP A 41 -0.01 7.03 -4.81
CA TRP A 41 -1.23 7.76 -5.11
C TRP A 41 -1.06 9.28 -4.95
N LEU A 42 -0.43 9.72 -3.86
CA LEU A 42 -0.15 11.14 -3.59
C LEU A 42 0.86 11.71 -4.57
N GLU A 43 1.89 10.94 -4.92
CA GLU A 43 2.90 11.31 -5.90
C GLU A 43 2.29 11.50 -7.30
N ALA A 44 1.47 10.56 -7.75
CA ALA A 44 0.80 10.66 -9.06
C ALA A 44 -0.15 11.87 -9.14
N ARG A 45 -0.81 12.22 -8.02
CA ARG A 45 -1.67 13.39 -7.87
C ARG A 45 -0.93 14.70 -7.59
N ARG A 46 0.41 14.69 -7.60
CA ARG A 46 1.27 15.86 -7.36
C ARG A 46 1.04 16.56 -6.02
N VAL A 47 0.58 15.83 -5.01
CA VAL A 47 0.40 16.36 -3.65
C VAL A 47 1.78 16.66 -3.05
N ALA A 48 1.95 17.83 -2.43
CA ALA A 48 3.24 18.23 -1.86
C ALA A 48 3.73 17.23 -0.80
N CYS A 49 4.99 16.79 -0.90
CA CYS A 49 5.64 15.96 0.11
C CYS A 49 6.41 16.84 1.10
N ASN A 50 6.14 16.70 2.40
CA ASN A 50 6.91 17.37 3.45
C ASN A 50 6.98 16.49 4.71
N GLU A 51 7.88 16.84 5.63
CA GLU A 51 8.12 16.04 6.84
C GLU A 51 6.88 15.88 7.73
N ASP A 52 6.06 16.92 7.90
CA ASP A 52 4.84 16.86 8.72
C ASP A 52 3.83 15.85 8.15
N ARG A 53 3.65 15.83 6.83
CA ARG A 53 2.72 14.89 6.19
C ARG A 53 3.28 13.47 6.17
N LEU A 54 4.60 13.30 5.98
CA LEU A 54 5.27 11.99 6.11
C LEU A 54 5.08 11.43 7.52
N HIS A 55 5.26 12.27 8.54
CA HIS A 55 5.04 11.91 9.93
C HIS A 55 3.58 11.50 10.16
N ALA A 56 2.62 12.30 9.69
CA ALA A 56 1.19 12.00 9.83
C ALA A 56 0.80 10.63 9.23
N LEU A 57 1.33 10.26 8.06
CA LEU A 57 1.05 8.93 7.48
C LEU A 57 1.67 7.81 8.33
N ARG A 58 2.91 7.99 8.82
CA ARG A 58 3.60 7.01 9.65
C ARG A 58 2.89 6.80 10.99
N GLU A 59 2.49 7.86 11.67
CA GLU A 59 1.80 7.79 12.97
C GLU A 59 0.47 7.03 12.87
N ILE A 60 -0.26 7.21 11.77
CA ILE A 60 -1.54 6.53 11.57
C ILE A 60 -1.36 5.08 11.13
N ALA A 61 -0.31 4.78 10.36
CA ALA A 61 -0.05 3.44 9.87
C ALA A 61 0.61 2.53 10.91
N ALA A 62 1.65 3.01 11.60
CA ALA A 62 2.54 2.14 12.38
C ALA A 62 1.82 1.30 13.44
N PRO A 63 0.94 1.85 14.31
CA PRO A 63 0.24 1.03 15.30
C PRO A 63 -0.68 0.00 14.67
N TRP A 64 -1.39 0.37 13.60
CA TRP A 64 -2.30 -0.55 12.91
C TRP A 64 -1.56 -1.66 12.17
N GLN A 65 -0.41 -1.32 11.57
CA GLN A 65 0.44 -2.29 10.92
C GLN A 65 0.98 -3.30 11.94
N GLN A 66 1.54 -2.82 13.05
CA GLN A 66 2.17 -3.65 14.07
C GLN A 66 1.18 -4.50 14.88
N ASP A 67 0.03 -3.93 15.26
CA ASP A 67 -0.89 -4.60 16.19
C ASP A 67 -1.96 -5.44 15.48
N VAL A 68 -2.20 -5.19 14.18
CA VAL A 68 -3.30 -5.82 13.44
C VAL A 68 -2.82 -6.56 12.20
N ILE A 69 -2.15 -5.88 11.26
CA ILE A 69 -1.83 -6.48 9.95
C ILE A 69 -0.68 -7.48 10.07
N GLU A 70 0.41 -7.13 10.74
CA GLU A 70 1.58 -8.00 10.89
C GLU A 70 1.25 -9.31 11.62
N PRO A 71 0.50 -9.33 12.75
CA PRO A 71 0.11 -10.57 13.41
C PRO A 71 -0.76 -11.47 12.53
N LEU A 72 -1.74 -10.90 11.81
CA LEU A 72 -2.60 -11.65 10.88
C LEU A 72 -1.77 -12.26 9.75
N ARG A 73 -0.88 -11.47 9.16
CA ARG A 73 0.00 -11.89 8.07
C ARG A 73 0.99 -12.97 8.53
N ALA A 74 1.61 -12.80 9.68
CA ALA A 74 2.54 -13.76 10.27
C ALA A 74 1.83 -15.10 10.55
N LEU A 75 0.65 -15.07 11.17
CA LEU A 75 -0.13 -16.28 11.44
C LEU A 75 -0.54 -16.98 10.14
N ARG A 76 -1.06 -16.21 9.17
CA ARG A 76 -1.39 -16.75 7.85
C ARG A 76 -0.15 -17.34 7.18
N GLN A 77 1.01 -16.70 7.22
CA GLN A 77 2.23 -17.25 6.61
C GLN A 77 2.69 -18.53 7.32
N ALA A 78 2.68 -18.56 8.65
CA ALA A 78 3.06 -19.73 9.46
C ALA A 78 2.21 -20.96 9.16
N TRP A 79 0.91 -20.79 8.88
CA TRP A 79 0.01 -21.89 8.55
C TRP A 79 0.18 -22.46 7.13
N ARG A 80 1.05 -21.88 6.28
CA ARG A 80 1.16 -22.26 4.86
C ARG A 80 1.63 -23.69 4.63
N PRO A 81 2.71 -24.16 5.27
CA PRO A 81 3.10 -25.57 5.15
C PRO A 81 2.06 -26.51 5.76
N LEU A 82 1.43 -26.14 6.89
CA LEU A 82 0.48 -26.99 7.62
C LEU A 82 -0.82 -27.24 6.85
N ALA A 83 -1.37 -26.19 6.21
CA ALA A 83 -2.61 -26.26 5.44
C ALA A 83 -2.53 -27.11 4.16
N GLN A 84 -1.34 -27.62 3.80
CA GLN A 84 -1.20 -28.56 2.68
C GLN A 84 -1.87 -29.90 2.98
N ASN A 85 -1.87 -30.31 4.25
CA ASN A 85 -2.37 -31.62 4.68
C ASN A 85 -3.60 -31.54 5.61
N ASP A 86 -4.13 -30.33 5.83
CA ASP A 86 -5.26 -30.08 6.74
C ASP A 86 -6.26 -29.12 6.06
N ASP A 87 -7.40 -29.67 5.66
CA ASP A 87 -8.47 -28.93 4.98
C ASP A 87 -9.13 -27.89 5.89
N ALA A 88 -9.34 -28.22 7.17
CA ALA A 88 -9.93 -27.28 8.14
C ALA A 88 -8.99 -26.09 8.36
N LEU A 89 -7.68 -26.34 8.46
CA LEU A 89 -6.70 -25.27 8.56
C LEU A 89 -6.61 -24.43 7.28
N ARG A 90 -6.84 -25.03 6.11
CA ARG A 90 -6.90 -24.31 4.83
C ARG A 90 -8.09 -23.34 4.79
N GLU A 91 -9.27 -23.75 5.26
CA GLU A 91 -10.44 -22.88 5.37
C GLU A 91 -10.22 -21.73 6.35
N LEU A 92 -9.63 -22.01 7.52
CA LEU A 92 -9.28 -20.99 8.50
C LEU A 92 -8.25 -19.99 7.94
N ARG A 93 -7.29 -20.46 7.14
CA ARG A 93 -6.31 -19.62 6.47
C ARG A 93 -6.96 -18.65 5.46
N GLU A 94 -7.94 -19.10 4.68
CA GLU A 94 -8.68 -18.22 3.76
C GLU A 94 -9.54 -17.19 4.52
N THR A 95 -10.09 -17.59 5.67
CA THR A 95 -10.77 -16.65 6.59
C THR A 95 -9.80 -15.59 7.11
N LEU A 96 -8.60 -15.98 7.54
CA LEU A 96 -7.54 -15.05 7.96
C LEU A 96 -7.11 -14.11 6.83
N LYS A 97 -6.96 -14.63 5.60
CA LYS A 97 -6.63 -13.81 4.42
C LYS A 97 -7.70 -12.74 4.19
N THR A 98 -8.97 -13.10 4.31
CA THR A 98 -10.08 -12.14 4.19
C THR A 98 -10.01 -11.08 5.28
N LEU A 99 -9.70 -11.47 6.52
CA LEU A 99 -9.56 -10.52 7.63
C LEU A 99 -8.35 -9.59 7.46
N GLU A 100 -7.20 -10.10 7.02
CA GLU A 100 -6.02 -9.30 6.68
C GLU A 100 -6.36 -8.25 5.61
N LEU A 101 -7.03 -8.66 4.53
CA LEU A 101 -7.43 -7.74 3.45
C LEU A 101 -8.40 -6.65 3.95
N GLN A 102 -9.32 -7.00 4.85
CA GLN A 102 -10.20 -6.02 5.49
C GLN A 102 -9.40 -5.03 6.36
N ALA A 103 -8.40 -5.50 7.10
CA ALA A 103 -7.52 -4.66 7.91
C ALA A 103 -6.70 -3.69 7.03
N GLU A 104 -6.14 -4.17 5.93
CA GLU A 104 -5.43 -3.34 4.93
C GLU A 104 -6.36 -2.28 4.31
N ARG A 105 -7.58 -2.65 3.93
CA ARG A 105 -8.58 -1.71 3.42
C ARG A 105 -8.91 -0.61 4.44
N ARG A 106 -8.98 -0.94 5.73
CA ARG A 106 -9.20 0.06 6.80
C ARG A 106 -8.02 1.00 6.96
N LEU A 107 -6.79 0.49 6.85
CA LEU A 107 -5.59 1.33 6.86
C LEU A 107 -5.61 2.32 5.69
N LEU A 108 -5.85 1.84 4.46
CA LEU A 108 -5.95 2.69 3.28
C LEU A 108 -7.04 3.77 3.42
N ALA A 109 -8.19 3.44 4.01
CA ALA A 109 -9.23 4.42 4.28
C ALA A 109 -8.79 5.52 5.27
N ARG A 110 -8.03 5.17 6.32
CA ARG A 110 -7.48 6.14 7.28
C ARG A 110 -6.42 7.03 6.65
N LEU A 111 -5.52 6.43 5.86
CA LEU A 111 -4.49 7.16 5.11
C LEU A 111 -5.14 8.19 4.16
N GLN A 112 -6.15 7.77 3.39
CA GLN A 112 -6.90 8.67 2.52
C GLN A 112 -7.58 9.81 3.29
N ALA A 113 -8.23 9.52 4.43
CA ALA A 113 -8.90 10.55 5.22
C ALA A 113 -7.91 11.61 5.73
N THR A 114 -6.71 11.17 6.11
CA THR A 114 -5.61 12.03 6.59
C THR A 114 -5.08 12.92 5.47
N SER A 115 -4.93 12.37 4.27
CA SER A 115 -4.36 13.08 3.13
C SER A 115 -5.39 13.86 2.30
N GLY A 116 -6.69 13.75 2.61
CA GLY A 116 -7.76 14.24 1.75
C GLY A 116 -7.80 15.75 1.55
N ALA A 117 -7.25 16.52 2.49
CA ALA A 117 -7.19 17.98 2.42
C ALA A 117 -5.84 18.52 1.91
N TRP A 118 -4.90 17.64 1.53
CA TRP A 118 -3.57 18.06 1.12
C TRP A 118 -3.54 18.57 -0.31
N VAL A 119 -2.91 19.74 -0.47
CA VAL A 119 -2.87 20.46 -1.74
C VAL A 119 -1.66 20.02 -2.59
N GLU A 120 -1.83 20.14 -3.90
CA GLU A 120 -0.79 20.02 -4.91
C GLU A 120 0.32 21.07 -4.71
N SER A 121 1.53 20.75 -5.16
CA SER A 121 2.62 21.73 -5.24
C SER A 121 3.48 21.52 -6.47
N SER A 122 4.18 22.59 -6.87
CA SER A 122 5.21 22.56 -7.90
C SER A 122 6.56 22.01 -7.40
N GLU A 123 6.68 21.69 -6.11
CA GLU A 123 7.92 21.15 -5.52
C GLU A 123 8.07 19.65 -5.77
N SER A 124 9.27 19.12 -5.46
CA SER A 124 9.62 17.72 -5.69
C SER A 124 8.69 16.76 -4.94
N ASN A 125 7.96 15.93 -5.68
CA ASN A 125 7.07 14.91 -5.13
C ASN A 125 7.87 13.62 -4.88
N ALA A 126 8.57 13.55 -3.76
CA ALA A 126 9.45 12.43 -3.41
C ALA A 126 8.81 11.40 -2.45
N TRP A 127 7.48 11.27 -2.45
CA TRP A 127 6.73 10.44 -1.51
C TRP A 127 7.23 8.99 -1.42
N LEU A 128 7.37 8.32 -2.57
CA LEU A 128 7.80 6.92 -2.59
C LEU A 128 9.22 6.76 -2.04
N ASN A 129 10.12 7.69 -2.36
CA ASN A 129 11.51 7.62 -1.88
C ASN A 129 11.60 7.94 -0.39
N ALA A 130 10.76 8.84 0.12
CA ALA A 130 10.76 9.24 1.53
C ALA A 130 10.13 8.19 2.46
N LEU A 131 9.16 7.41 1.96
CA LEU A 131 8.47 6.37 2.73
C LEU A 131 9.00 4.95 2.50
N ALA A 132 9.85 4.75 1.50
CA ALA A 132 10.54 3.49 1.32
C ALA A 132 11.59 3.24 2.42
N PRO A 133 11.81 1.97 2.82
CA PRO A 133 12.89 1.63 3.74
C PRO A 133 14.27 1.95 3.16
N SER A 134 15.27 2.16 4.02
CA SER A 134 16.62 2.60 3.65
C SER A 134 17.37 1.65 2.71
N CYS A 135 16.96 0.38 2.64
CA CYS A 135 17.47 -0.65 1.74
C CYS A 135 16.52 -0.90 0.57
N HIS A 136 16.05 0.15 -0.11
CA HIS A 136 15.01 0.02 -1.13
C HIS A 136 15.52 -0.55 -2.47
N CYS A 137 14.74 -1.46 -3.06
CA CYS A 137 14.90 -1.82 -4.47
C CYS A 137 14.38 -0.67 -5.36
N ARG A 138 15.32 0.04 -6.02
CA ARG A 138 15.00 1.14 -6.95
C ARG A 138 14.01 0.70 -8.03
N ALA A 139 14.18 -0.51 -8.57
CA ALA A 139 13.31 -1.03 -9.62
C ALA A 139 11.85 -1.20 -9.13
N GLY A 140 11.66 -1.74 -7.93
CA GLY A 140 10.32 -1.89 -7.35
C GLY A 140 9.57 -0.56 -7.17
N LEU A 141 10.27 0.47 -6.70
CA LEU A 141 9.71 1.82 -6.58
C LEU A 141 9.39 2.45 -7.94
N GLU A 142 10.23 2.24 -8.95
CA GLU A 142 9.99 2.70 -10.32
C GLU A 142 8.77 1.99 -10.95
N THR A 143 8.58 0.70 -10.71
CA THR A 143 7.39 -0.04 -11.14
C THR A 143 6.12 0.52 -10.51
N LEU A 144 6.11 0.75 -9.20
CA LEU A 144 4.98 1.35 -8.50
C LEU A 144 4.67 2.76 -9.02
N ARG A 145 5.70 3.59 -9.19
CA ARG A 145 5.58 4.94 -9.71
C ARG A 145 4.98 4.95 -11.12
N GLY A 146 5.49 4.11 -12.01
CA GLY A 146 4.99 4.00 -13.39
C GLY A 146 3.53 3.55 -13.46
N ALA A 147 3.15 2.57 -12.63
CA ALA A 147 1.77 2.12 -12.51
C ALA A 147 0.83 3.23 -12.01
N ALA A 148 1.25 3.96 -10.98
CA ALA A 148 0.48 5.05 -10.39
C ALA A 148 0.24 6.19 -11.40
N TYR A 149 1.28 6.63 -12.11
CA TYR A 149 1.14 7.68 -13.13
C TYR A 149 0.23 7.24 -14.28
N ARG A 150 0.31 6.00 -14.74
CA ARG A 150 -0.59 5.48 -15.80
C ARG A 150 -2.05 5.55 -15.35
N ILE A 151 -2.34 5.11 -14.13
CA ILE A 151 -3.69 5.15 -13.56
C ILE A 151 -4.18 6.60 -13.45
N GLN A 152 -3.33 7.53 -13.02
CA GLN A 152 -3.71 8.94 -12.92
C GLN A 152 -3.95 9.56 -14.31
N LEU A 153 -3.10 9.29 -15.30
CA LEU A 153 -3.29 9.75 -16.68
C LEU A 153 -4.60 9.22 -17.29
N GLU A 154 -4.96 7.96 -16.99
CA GLU A 154 -6.24 7.42 -17.40
C GLU A 154 -7.41 8.20 -16.76
N LEU A 155 -7.29 8.62 -15.49
CA LEU A 155 -8.34 9.39 -14.82
C LEU A 155 -8.45 10.83 -15.33
N ASP A 156 -7.32 11.47 -15.64
CA ASP A 156 -7.27 12.85 -16.13
C ASP A 156 -7.73 12.97 -17.59
N GLY A 157 -7.70 11.87 -18.34
CA GLY A 157 -8.12 11.80 -19.74
C GLY A 157 -9.61 11.53 -19.99
N PHE A 158 -10.42 11.34 -18.92
CA PHE A 158 -11.88 11.18 -18.98
C PHE A 158 -12.60 12.41 -18.41
#